data_AF-A0A9X2Y0E9-F1
#
_entry.id   AF-A0A9X2Y0E9-F1
#
_cell.length_a   1.000
_cell.length_b   1.000
_cell.length_c   1.000
_cell.angle_alpha   90.00
_cell.angle_beta   90.00
_cell.angle_gamma   90.00
#
_symmetry.space_group_name_H-M   'P 1'
#
loop_
_entity.id
_entity.type
_entity.pdbx_description
1 polymer ?
#
loop_
_entity_poly.entity_id
_entity_poly.type
_entity_poly.pdbx_seq_one_letter_code
_entity_poly.pdbx_strand_id
1 'polypeptide(L)'
;MMKEEESHFDELVAYTLRIELQNNRVLIYRIDIENKQYLLGKLRTNSEGSEDNQPIQFLWFETFLNRHVIINTNEVVRITFSYDYLEQIENSNAYYDNFEVVEKDTSLISQETEEGESRMYVLEEAYLPQAIIYHKASAFEDDYTGNPQLFYSLDDGCLGIFSLELDGELPLRQFLNLIDNDGEECFIPLQQIIVMEFEGSLFYNGDQDEETLTDP
;
A
#
# COMPACT_ATOMS: atom_id res chain seq x y z
N MET A 1 13.11 36.52 -1.37
CA MET A 1 11.89 35.73 -1.62
C MET A 1 12.30 34.68 -2.64
N MET A 2 12.88 33.58 -2.16
CA MET A 2 13.35 32.46 -3.00
C MET A 2 12.22 31.43 -3.01
N LYS A 3 11.53 31.30 -4.14
CA LYS A 3 10.42 30.36 -4.31
C LYS A 3 10.31 29.97 -5.80
N GLU A 4 11.44 29.66 -6.44
CA GLU A 4 11.45 29.27 -7.87
C GLU A 4 12.44 28.14 -8.22
N GLU A 5 13.23 27.61 -7.27
CA GLU A 5 14.19 26.51 -7.56
C GLU A 5 13.68 25.10 -7.17
N GLU A 6 12.62 24.99 -6.35
CA GLU A 6 12.07 23.68 -5.93
C GLU A 6 11.34 22.94 -7.07
N SER A 7 10.86 23.64 -8.11
CA SER A 7 9.99 23.04 -9.15
C SER A 7 10.72 22.17 -10.19
N HIS A 8 11.96 22.49 -10.57
CA HIS A 8 12.65 21.73 -11.64
C HIS A 8 13.31 20.45 -11.11
N PHE A 9 13.70 20.39 -9.84
CA PHE A 9 14.32 19.19 -9.27
C PHE A 9 13.30 18.07 -9.08
N ASP A 10 12.11 18.40 -8.56
CA ASP A 10 11.04 17.42 -8.32
C ASP A 10 10.51 16.78 -9.60
N GLU A 11 10.57 17.50 -10.73
CA GLU A 11 10.23 16.97 -12.06
C GLU A 11 11.29 15.99 -12.63
N LEU A 12 12.49 15.97 -12.06
CA LEU A 12 13.62 15.17 -12.55
C LEU A 12 13.93 13.95 -11.67
N VAL A 13 13.24 13.77 -10.55
CA VAL A 13 13.54 12.71 -9.59
C VAL A 13 12.32 11.85 -9.24
N ALA A 14 12.57 10.56 -9.03
CA ALA A 14 11.65 9.65 -8.39
C ALA A 14 11.94 9.62 -6.88
N TYR A 15 10.92 9.73 -6.03
CA TYR A 15 11.09 9.56 -4.60
C TYR A 15 10.86 8.11 -4.18
N THR A 16 11.82 7.59 -3.42
CA THR A 16 11.81 6.21 -2.92
C THR A 16 11.71 6.23 -1.40
N LEU A 17 10.66 5.63 -0.88
CA LEU A 17 10.41 5.40 0.54
C LEU A 17 10.90 4.00 0.92
N ARG A 18 11.91 3.94 1.79
CA ARG A 18 12.45 2.69 2.31
C ARG A 18 12.07 2.52 3.78
N ILE A 19 11.40 1.42 4.10
CA ILE A 19 10.90 1.12 5.45
C ILE A 19 11.51 -0.20 5.92
N GLU A 20 12.30 -0.14 6.98
CA GLU A 20 12.85 -1.32 7.66
C GLU A 20 11.90 -1.78 8.76
N LEU A 21 11.60 -3.07 8.75
CA LEU A 21 10.71 -3.72 9.71
C LEU A 21 11.50 -4.51 10.77
N GLN A 22 10.87 -4.79 11.91
CA GLN A 22 11.46 -5.55 13.02
C GLN A 22 11.88 -6.98 12.64
N ASN A 23 11.21 -7.56 11.63
CA ASN A 23 11.53 -8.89 11.11
C ASN A 23 12.68 -8.89 10.07
N ASN A 24 13.42 -7.77 9.96
CA ASN A 24 14.50 -7.54 8.99
C ASN A 24 14.06 -7.45 7.52
N ARG A 25 12.76 -7.46 7.21
CA ARG A 25 12.29 -7.11 5.86
C ARG A 25 12.47 -5.61 5.62
N VAL A 26 12.71 -5.29 4.35
CA VAL A 26 12.82 -3.92 3.85
C VAL A 26 11.77 -3.74 2.79
N LEU A 27 10.84 -2.82 3.03
CA LEU A 27 9.85 -2.43 2.04
C LEU A 27 10.35 -1.20 1.29
N ILE A 28 10.17 -1.20 -0.02
CA ILE A 28 10.58 -0.14 -0.92
C ILE A 28 9.35 0.27 -1.73
N TYR A 29 8.95 1.53 -1.58
CA TYR A 29 7.83 2.11 -2.29
C TYR A 29 8.28 3.34 -3.06
N ARG A 30 7.77 3.49 -4.27
CA ARG A 30 7.86 4.77 -4.98
C ARG A 30 6.65 5.62 -4.57
N ILE A 31 6.94 6.85 -4.17
CA ILE A 31 5.93 7.84 -3.79
C ILE A 31 6.17 9.12 -4.57
N ASP A 32 5.12 9.92 -4.76
CA ASP A 32 5.27 11.28 -5.28
C ASP A 32 5.73 12.27 -4.18
N ILE A 33 5.99 13.51 -4.60
CA ILE A 33 6.41 14.58 -3.70
C ILE A 33 5.33 14.94 -2.67
N GLU A 34 4.05 14.88 -3.04
CA GLU A 34 2.94 15.25 -2.15
C GLU A 34 2.82 14.25 -1.00
N ASN A 35 2.82 12.96 -1.33
CA ASN A 35 2.86 11.84 -0.38
C ASN A 35 4.10 11.91 0.52
N LYS A 36 5.27 12.25 -0.04
CA LYS A 36 6.49 12.47 0.77
C LYS A 36 6.31 13.60 1.78
N GLN A 37 5.81 14.76 1.36
CA GLN A 37 5.62 15.90 2.26
C GLN A 37 4.55 15.60 3.32
N TYR A 38 3.45 14.94 2.94
CA TYR A 38 2.42 14.47 3.85
C TYR A 38 3.01 13.55 4.94
N LEU A 39 3.76 12.53 4.53
CA LEU A 39 4.40 11.58 5.44
C LEU A 39 5.39 12.26 6.38
N LEU A 40 6.23 13.16 5.85
CA LEU A 40 7.15 13.94 6.67
C LEU A 40 6.42 14.79 7.71
N GLY A 41 5.31 15.42 7.33
CA GLY A 41 4.45 16.15 8.25
C GLY A 41 3.92 15.28 9.38
N LYS A 42 3.29 14.14 9.03
CA LYS A 42 2.75 13.17 10.00
C LYS A 42 3.81 12.62 10.97
N LEU A 43 4.96 12.19 10.44
CA LEU A 43 6.03 11.63 11.25
C LEU A 43 6.63 12.65 12.20
N ARG A 44 6.75 13.93 11.78
CA ARG A 44 7.24 15.01 12.65
C ARG A 44 6.26 15.31 13.78
N THR A 45 4.96 15.41 13.48
CA THR A 45 3.93 15.67 14.50
C THR A 45 3.86 14.54 15.54
N ASN A 46 4.06 13.29 15.14
CA ASN A 46 4.00 12.13 16.05
C ASN A 46 5.34 11.84 16.76
N SER A 47 6.46 12.43 16.31
CA SER A 47 7.77 12.26 16.95
C SER A 47 7.91 12.99 18.29
N GLU A 48 6.95 13.88 18.61
CA GLU A 48 6.86 14.60 19.89
C GLU A 48 6.06 13.79 20.92
N GLY A 49 6.52 12.58 21.23
CA GLY A 49 6.17 11.79 22.43
C GLY A 49 4.69 11.54 22.73
N SER A 50 4.26 10.28 22.69
CA SER A 50 3.01 9.87 23.34
C SER A 50 3.19 8.67 24.25
N GLU A 51 2.51 8.73 25.39
CA GLU A 51 2.51 7.81 26.54
C GLU A 51 2.17 6.35 26.19
N ASP A 52 2.64 5.44 27.05
CA ASP A 52 2.23 4.04 27.08
C ASP A 52 0.69 3.93 27.21
N ASN A 53 0.04 3.16 26.32
CA ASN A 53 -1.42 2.91 26.16
C ASN A 53 -2.11 3.57 24.94
N GLN A 54 -1.39 4.05 23.94
CA GLN A 54 -2.03 4.48 22.69
C GLN A 54 -2.59 3.28 21.88
N PRO A 55 -3.75 3.46 21.20
CA PRO A 55 -4.26 2.46 20.24
C PRO A 55 -3.22 2.16 19.15
N ILE A 56 -3.33 0.99 18.50
CA ILE A 56 -2.43 0.61 17.39
C ILE A 56 -2.40 1.76 16.39
N GLN A 57 -1.21 2.30 16.17
CA GLN A 57 -1.00 3.35 15.18
C GLN A 57 -0.59 2.70 13.86
N PHE A 58 -1.23 3.13 12.80
CA PHE A 58 -0.87 2.74 11.45
C PHE A 58 -0.34 3.95 10.69
N LEU A 59 0.74 3.74 9.94
CA LEU A 59 1.20 4.66 8.92
C LEU A 59 0.44 4.34 7.63
N TRP A 60 -0.18 5.35 7.02
CA TRP A 60 -0.91 5.21 5.76
C TRP A 60 -0.34 6.17 4.72
N PHE A 61 -0.21 5.70 3.49
CA PHE A 61 0.16 6.50 2.32
C PHE A 61 -0.25 5.82 1.02
N GLU A 62 -0.25 6.61 -0.05
CA GLU A 62 -0.46 6.12 -1.41
C GLU A 62 0.88 5.94 -2.12
N THR A 63 0.94 4.89 -2.94
CA THR A 63 2.06 4.64 -3.84
C THR A 63 1.79 5.24 -5.21
N PHE A 64 2.84 5.36 -6.02
CA PHE A 64 2.74 5.85 -7.39
C PHE A 64 1.79 5.03 -8.31
N LEU A 65 1.46 3.79 -7.94
CA LEU A 65 0.54 2.91 -8.68
C LEU A 65 -0.89 2.96 -8.12
N ASN A 66 -1.28 4.05 -7.44
CA ASN A 66 -2.61 4.20 -6.84
C ASN A 66 -2.98 3.08 -5.85
N ARG A 67 -1.97 2.51 -5.19
CA ARG A 67 -2.17 1.52 -4.13
C ARG A 67 -2.02 2.16 -2.76
N HIS A 68 -2.94 1.88 -1.86
CA HIS A 68 -2.84 2.30 -0.46
C HIS A 68 -2.00 1.31 0.33
N VAL A 69 -1.05 1.82 1.11
CA VAL A 69 -0.20 1.04 1.99
C VAL A 69 -0.47 1.44 3.43
N ILE A 70 -0.75 0.45 4.28
CA ILE A 70 -1.02 0.61 5.71
C ILE A 70 -0.01 -0.23 6.48
N ILE A 71 0.79 0.40 7.33
CA ILE A 71 1.88 -0.26 8.07
C ILE A 71 1.69 -0.05 9.56
N ASN A 72 1.73 -1.12 10.33
CA ASN A 72 1.74 -1.06 11.78
C ASN A 72 3.03 -0.39 12.26
N THR A 73 2.93 0.78 12.90
CA THR A 73 4.11 1.57 13.28
C THR A 73 4.97 0.87 14.33
N ASN A 74 4.38 -0.02 15.14
CA ASN A 74 5.12 -0.83 16.11
C ASN A 74 6.10 -1.79 15.44
N GLU A 75 5.87 -2.14 14.17
CA GLU A 75 6.74 -3.04 13.40
C GLU A 75 7.86 -2.29 12.67
N VAL A 76 7.82 -0.95 12.66
CA VAL A 76 8.79 -0.12 11.93
C VAL A 76 10.03 0.13 12.80
N VAL A 77 11.19 -0.21 12.26
CA VAL A 77 12.50 0.09 12.86
C VAL A 77 13.00 1.45 12.36
N ARG A 78 12.89 1.70 11.05
CA ARG A 78 13.42 2.90 10.42
C ARG A 78 12.69 3.23 9.13
N ILE A 79 12.46 4.52 8.90
CA ILE A 79 11.96 5.07 7.63
C ILE A 79 13.05 5.96 7.02
N THR A 80 13.33 5.77 5.73
CA THR A 80 14.31 6.54 4.98
C THR A 80 13.70 7.03 3.68
N PHE A 81 13.81 8.33 3.40
CA PHE A 81 13.45 8.92 2.11
C PHE A 81 14.70 9.05 1.25
N SER A 82 14.65 8.51 0.04
CA SER A 82 15.71 8.58 -0.98
C SER A 82 15.15 9.17 -2.28
N TYR A 83 16.02 9.54 -3.21
CA TYR A 83 15.63 9.99 -4.53
C TYR A 83 16.59 9.44 -5.59
N ASP A 84 16.04 9.13 -6.76
CA ASP A 84 16.76 8.62 -7.92
C ASP A 84 16.43 9.50 -9.14
N TYR A 85 17.40 9.80 -10.01
CA TYR A 85 17.18 10.63 -11.20
C TYR A 85 16.42 9.84 -12.28
N LEU A 86 15.34 10.42 -12.83
CA LEU A 86 14.45 9.77 -13.80
C LEU A 86 15.15 9.37 -15.10
N GLU A 87 16.12 10.15 -15.59
CA GLU A 87 16.87 9.84 -16.83
C GLU A 87 17.67 8.52 -16.76
N GLN A 88 17.89 7.96 -15.57
CA GLN A 88 18.61 6.68 -15.39
C GLN A 88 17.67 5.47 -15.28
N ILE A 89 16.35 5.67 -15.30
CA ILE A 89 15.38 4.61 -15.03
C ILE A 89 14.61 4.28 -16.31
N GLU A 90 15.15 3.37 -17.13
CA GLU A 90 14.44 2.77 -18.28
C GLU A 90 13.09 2.14 -17.86
N ASN A 91 12.91 1.87 -16.56
CA ASN A 91 11.69 1.30 -15.95
C ASN A 91 11.10 2.23 -14.87
N SER A 92 10.98 3.52 -15.17
CA SER A 92 10.50 4.54 -14.23
C SER A 92 9.24 4.11 -13.46
N ASN A 93 8.28 3.45 -14.10
CA ASN A 93 7.00 3.15 -13.44
C ASN A 93 6.93 1.73 -12.88
N ALA A 94 8.08 1.14 -12.51
CA ALA A 94 8.10 -0.24 -12.08
C ALA A 94 7.41 -0.50 -10.72
N TYR A 95 6.56 -1.52 -10.67
CA TYR A 95 6.14 -2.14 -9.41
C TYR A 95 7.32 -2.86 -8.78
N TYR A 96 7.61 -2.52 -7.52
CA TYR A 96 8.58 -3.24 -6.71
C TYR A 96 7.85 -4.18 -5.78
N ASP A 97 7.92 -5.47 -6.09
CA ASP A 97 7.28 -6.50 -5.29
C ASP A 97 8.01 -6.68 -3.96
N ASN A 98 7.38 -6.17 -2.90
CA ASN A 98 7.87 -6.26 -1.52
C ASN A 98 7.57 -7.60 -0.85
N PHE A 99 6.73 -8.42 -1.48
CA PHE A 99 6.10 -9.59 -0.88
C PHE A 99 6.37 -10.91 -1.63
N GLU A 100 7.07 -10.85 -2.76
CA GLU A 100 7.41 -12.00 -3.61
C GLU A 100 6.16 -12.69 -4.20
N VAL A 101 5.16 -11.87 -4.54
CA VAL A 101 3.88 -12.28 -5.13
C VAL A 101 3.94 -12.40 -6.65
N VAL A 102 4.79 -11.61 -7.31
CA VAL A 102 4.93 -11.56 -8.76
C VAL A 102 6.27 -12.16 -9.17
N GLU A 103 6.26 -13.13 -10.09
CA GLU A 103 7.51 -13.65 -10.65
C GLU A 103 8.27 -12.52 -11.36
N LYS A 104 9.54 -12.30 -11.00
CA LYS A 104 10.34 -11.17 -11.51
C LYS A 104 10.38 -11.09 -13.05
N ASP A 105 10.30 -12.21 -13.76
CA ASP A 105 10.28 -12.25 -15.22
C ASP A 105 8.94 -11.80 -15.82
N THR A 106 7.84 -11.87 -15.06
CA THR A 106 6.52 -11.34 -15.46
C THR A 106 6.38 -9.85 -15.21
N SER A 107 7.24 -9.28 -14.36
CA SER A 107 7.21 -7.84 -14.06
C SER A 107 7.57 -6.96 -15.26
N LEU A 108 8.14 -7.51 -16.33
CA LEU A 108 8.53 -6.79 -17.54
C LEU A 108 7.80 -7.37 -18.76
N ILE A 109 6.80 -6.63 -19.24
CA ILE A 109 6.02 -6.94 -20.44
C ILE A 109 6.49 -6.09 -21.61
N SER A 110 6.83 -6.71 -22.73
CA SER A 110 7.13 -5.98 -23.96
C SER A 110 5.84 -5.43 -24.59
N GLN A 111 5.74 -4.11 -24.82
CA GLN A 111 4.73 -3.53 -25.70
C GLN A 111 5.40 -2.78 -26.86
N GLU A 112 4.75 -2.78 -28.01
CA GLU A 112 5.15 -1.95 -29.15
C GLU A 112 4.55 -0.55 -29.00
N THR A 113 5.39 0.47 -29.13
CA THR A 113 4.92 1.86 -29.22
C THR A 113 4.18 2.07 -30.54
N GLU A 114 3.40 3.16 -30.64
CA GLU A 114 2.75 3.59 -31.89
C GLU A 114 3.75 3.80 -33.05
N GLU A 115 5.03 3.99 -32.74
CA GLU A 115 6.13 4.13 -33.71
C GLU A 115 6.79 2.79 -34.10
N GLY A 116 6.32 1.66 -33.56
CA GLY A 116 6.81 0.32 -33.86
C GLY A 116 8.10 -0.07 -33.13
N GLU A 117 8.50 0.68 -32.10
CA GLU A 117 9.61 0.30 -31.21
C GLU A 117 9.08 -0.60 -30.10
N SER A 118 9.70 -1.77 -29.93
CA SER A 118 9.42 -2.65 -28.80
C SER A 118 10.10 -2.10 -27.56
N ARG A 119 9.33 -1.70 -26.55
CA ARG A 119 9.82 -1.24 -25.24
C ARG A 119 9.37 -2.20 -24.15
N MET A 120 10.20 -2.36 -23.13
CA MET A 120 9.84 -3.13 -21.93
C MET A 120 9.02 -2.21 -21.02
N TYR A 121 7.74 -2.54 -20.87
CA TYR A 121 6.84 -1.94 -19.90
C TYR A 121 6.81 -2.81 -18.65
N VAL A 122 6.41 -2.21 -17.53
CA VAL A 122 6.30 -2.93 -16.27
C VAL A 122 4.86 -3.42 -16.13
N LEU A 123 4.69 -4.60 -15.52
CA LEU A 123 3.43 -5.30 -15.21
C LEU A 123 2.22 -4.35 -15.11
N GLU A 124 1.18 -4.62 -15.89
CA GLU A 124 -0.10 -3.93 -15.76
C GLU A 124 -0.73 -4.21 -14.39
N GLU A 125 -1.39 -3.21 -13.80
CA GLU A 125 -2.06 -3.28 -12.50
C GLU A 125 -3.04 -4.47 -12.40
N ALA A 126 -3.60 -4.90 -13.53
CA ALA A 126 -4.49 -6.05 -13.67
C ALA A 126 -3.90 -7.40 -13.21
N TYR A 127 -2.58 -7.51 -13.07
CA TYR A 127 -1.91 -8.73 -12.59
C TYR A 127 -1.54 -8.67 -11.10
N LEU A 128 -1.80 -7.55 -10.42
CA LEU A 128 -1.58 -7.42 -8.99
C LEU A 128 -2.83 -7.86 -8.20
N PRO A 129 -2.67 -8.51 -7.03
CA PRO A 129 -3.79 -8.74 -6.14
C PRO A 129 -4.43 -7.41 -5.72
N GLN A 130 -5.76 -7.42 -5.58
CA GLN A 130 -6.51 -6.29 -5.04
C GLN A 130 -6.12 -5.99 -3.59
N ALA A 131 -5.82 -7.02 -2.78
CA ALA A 131 -5.28 -6.86 -1.44
C ALA A 131 -4.14 -7.85 -1.15
N ILE A 132 -3.12 -7.36 -0.45
CA ILE A 132 -1.99 -8.12 0.07
C ILE A 132 -1.92 -7.84 1.56
N ILE A 133 -1.98 -8.88 2.39
CA ILE A 133 -1.88 -8.76 3.84
C ILE A 133 -0.70 -9.57 4.34
N TYR A 134 0.29 -8.87 4.87
CA TYR A 134 1.46 -9.46 5.49
C TYR A 134 1.32 -9.40 7.01
N HIS A 135 1.28 -10.57 7.65
CA HIS A 135 1.02 -10.70 9.09
C HIS A 135 2.06 -11.56 9.80
N LYS A 136 2.08 -11.49 11.14
CA LYS A 136 3.07 -12.19 11.98
C LYS A 136 2.88 -13.70 12.02
N ALA A 137 1.65 -14.19 11.81
CA ALA A 137 1.38 -15.61 11.83
C ALA A 137 2.07 -16.29 10.63
N SER A 138 2.83 -17.36 10.90
CA SER A 138 3.19 -18.35 9.90
C SER A 138 2.26 -19.52 10.14
N ALA A 139 1.30 -19.73 9.25
CA ALA A 139 0.50 -20.93 9.32
C ALA A 139 1.39 -22.11 8.90
N PHE A 140 1.57 -23.04 9.82
CA PHE A 140 2.19 -24.31 9.51
C PHE A 140 1.13 -25.19 8.83
N GLU A 141 1.47 -25.69 7.64
CA GLU A 141 0.89 -26.87 6.99
C GLU A 141 -0.39 -26.74 6.14
N ASP A 142 -0.85 -25.56 5.74
CA ASP A 142 -1.94 -25.47 4.75
C ASP A 142 -1.58 -24.58 3.55
N ASP A 143 -1.65 -25.13 2.34
CA ASP A 143 -1.33 -24.46 1.06
C ASP A 143 -2.22 -23.21 0.83
N TYR A 144 -3.32 -23.08 1.58
CA TYR A 144 -4.27 -21.96 1.55
C TYR A 144 -3.93 -20.81 2.51
N THR A 145 -2.90 -20.95 3.35
CA THR A 145 -2.59 -20.02 4.46
C THR A 145 -1.19 -19.40 4.36
N GLY A 146 -0.75 -19.16 3.12
CA GLY A 146 0.53 -18.52 2.82
C GLY A 146 0.67 -17.13 3.47
N ASN A 147 1.91 -16.70 3.67
CA ASN A 147 2.26 -15.35 4.12
C ASN A 147 3.17 -14.71 3.07
N PRO A 148 2.73 -13.65 2.35
CA PRO A 148 1.48 -12.89 2.54
C PRO A 148 0.19 -13.65 2.19
N GLN A 149 -0.93 -13.20 2.76
CA GLN A 149 -2.28 -13.52 2.27
C GLN A 149 -2.63 -12.62 1.09
N LEU A 150 -3.23 -13.18 0.04
CA LEU A 150 -3.51 -12.51 -1.23
C LEU A 150 -4.99 -12.61 -1.56
N PHE A 151 -5.58 -11.50 -1.99
CA PHE A 151 -6.97 -11.44 -2.45
C PHE A 151 -7.00 -10.80 -3.83
N TYR A 152 -7.57 -11.51 -4.80
CA TYR A 152 -7.66 -11.06 -6.19
C TYR A 152 -9.05 -10.56 -6.58
N SER A 153 -10.06 -10.78 -5.73
CA SER A 153 -11.45 -10.43 -6.02
C SER A 153 -12.25 -10.19 -4.73
N LEU A 154 -12.08 -9.01 -4.13
CA LEU A 154 -12.91 -8.50 -3.04
C LEU A 154 -14.04 -7.65 -3.61
N ASP A 155 -15.25 -7.81 -3.08
CA ASP A 155 -16.36 -6.91 -3.43
C ASP A 155 -16.20 -5.55 -2.72
N ASP A 156 -16.79 -4.52 -3.32
CA ASP A 156 -16.78 -3.16 -2.76
C ASP A 156 -17.37 -3.11 -1.34
N GLY A 157 -16.64 -2.46 -0.42
CA GLY A 157 -17.07 -2.34 0.98
C GLY A 157 -16.81 -3.58 1.85
N CYS A 158 -16.11 -4.60 1.32
CA CYS A 158 -15.75 -5.80 2.08
C CYS A 158 -14.69 -5.57 3.17
N LEU A 159 -14.16 -4.36 3.31
CA LEU A 159 -13.21 -4.01 4.34
C LEU A 159 -13.94 -3.48 5.59
N GLY A 160 -14.14 -4.33 6.59
CA GLY A 160 -14.71 -3.95 7.88
C GLY A 160 -13.68 -3.97 9.01
N ILE A 161 -13.80 -3.03 9.96
CA ILE A 161 -13.07 -3.12 11.24
C ILE A 161 -14.10 -3.29 12.36
N PHE A 162 -13.92 -4.29 13.22
CA PHE A 162 -14.73 -4.46 14.42
C PHE A 162 -13.90 -4.82 15.65
N SER A 163 -14.47 -4.56 16.83
CA SER A 163 -13.87 -4.86 18.12
C SER A 163 -14.64 -6.00 18.79
N LEU A 164 -13.94 -6.98 19.37
CA LEU A 164 -14.50 -7.87 20.37
C LEU A 164 -14.52 -7.15 21.71
N GLU A 165 -15.68 -7.04 22.33
CA GLU A 165 -15.86 -6.41 23.64
C GLU A 165 -16.30 -7.46 24.66
N LEU A 166 -15.75 -7.39 25.88
CA LEU A 166 -16.28 -8.11 27.04
C LEU A 166 -17.19 -7.15 27.80
N ASP A 167 -18.50 -7.46 27.83
CA ASP A 167 -19.54 -6.74 28.58
C ASP A 167 -19.44 -5.19 28.55
N GLY A 168 -19.06 -4.64 27.39
CA GLY A 168 -19.15 -3.21 27.09
C GLY A 168 -18.11 -2.28 27.73
N GLU A 169 -17.02 -2.78 28.33
CA GLU A 169 -16.06 -1.90 29.03
C GLU A 169 -14.66 -1.81 28.42
N LEU A 170 -14.16 -2.83 27.71
CA LEU A 170 -12.82 -2.79 27.09
C LEU A 170 -12.80 -3.54 25.74
N PRO A 171 -12.28 -2.93 24.65
CA PRO A 171 -12.02 -3.66 23.42
C PRO A 171 -10.90 -4.67 23.69
N LEU A 172 -11.24 -5.96 23.64
CA LEU A 172 -10.30 -7.07 23.84
C LEU A 172 -9.33 -7.16 22.68
N ARG A 173 -9.87 -7.15 21.45
CA ARG A 173 -9.13 -7.29 20.19
C ARG A 173 -9.92 -6.64 19.05
N GLN A 174 -9.18 -6.07 18.10
CA GLN A 174 -9.73 -5.51 16.88
C GLN A 174 -9.38 -6.42 15.72
N PHE A 175 -10.31 -6.58 14.78
CA PHE A 175 -10.15 -7.43 13.62
C PHE A 175 -10.45 -6.65 12.36
N LEU A 176 -9.70 -6.97 11.32
CA LEU A 176 -10.10 -6.76 9.95
C LEU A 176 -11.03 -7.91 9.54
N ASN A 177 -12.16 -7.57 8.94
CA ASN A 177 -13.01 -8.51 8.21
C ASN A 177 -12.83 -8.28 6.71
N LEU A 178 -12.64 -9.36 5.97
CA LEU A 178 -12.60 -9.41 4.51
C LEU A 178 -13.55 -10.49 4.03
N ILE A 179 -14.31 -10.22 2.98
CA ILE A 179 -15.20 -11.19 2.35
C ILE A 179 -14.71 -11.37 0.91
N ASP A 180 -14.30 -12.59 0.58
CA ASP A 180 -13.89 -12.95 -0.79
C ASP A 180 -15.12 -13.18 -1.68
N ASN A 181 -14.92 -13.22 -3.00
CA ASN A 181 -16.00 -13.35 -3.99
C ASN A 181 -16.81 -14.65 -3.91
N ASP A 182 -16.28 -15.67 -3.24
CA ASP A 182 -16.97 -16.93 -2.98
C ASP A 182 -17.81 -16.89 -1.68
N GLY A 183 -17.75 -15.78 -0.95
CA GLY A 183 -18.45 -15.53 0.30
C GLY A 183 -17.71 -16.01 1.54
N GLU A 184 -16.45 -16.44 1.44
CA GLU A 184 -15.65 -16.80 2.60
C GLU A 184 -15.26 -15.54 3.42
N GLU A 185 -15.58 -15.58 4.72
CA GLU A 185 -15.25 -14.50 5.66
C GLU A 185 -13.89 -14.75 6.32
N CYS A 186 -12.96 -13.82 6.10
CA CYS A 186 -11.61 -13.82 6.64
C CYS A 186 -11.46 -12.78 7.75
N PHE A 187 -11.16 -13.25 8.97
CA PHE A 187 -11.00 -12.40 10.15
C PHE A 187 -9.54 -12.34 10.61
N ILE A 188 -8.90 -11.19 10.45
CA ILE A 188 -7.48 -11.00 10.75
C ILE A 188 -7.32 -10.04 11.94
N PRO A 189 -6.73 -10.47 13.07
CA PRO A 189 -6.50 -9.58 14.20
C PRO A 189 -5.54 -8.44 13.82
N LEU A 190 -5.93 -7.18 14.06
CA LEU A 190 -5.12 -6.00 13.70
C LEU A 190 -3.72 -6.03 14.35
N GLN A 191 -3.59 -6.62 15.55
CA GLN A 191 -2.30 -6.77 16.25
C GLN A 191 -1.31 -7.70 15.51
N GLN A 192 -1.83 -8.59 14.66
CA GLN A 192 -1.02 -9.52 13.87
C GLN A 192 -0.60 -8.93 12.52
N ILE A 193 -1.27 -7.88 12.06
CA ILE A 193 -0.98 -7.24 10.78
C ILE A 193 0.30 -6.43 10.91
N ILE A 194 1.24 -6.69 10.01
CA ILE A 194 2.48 -5.93 9.87
C ILE A 194 2.25 -4.85 8.82
N VAL A 195 1.87 -5.27 7.60
CA VAL A 195 1.61 -4.39 6.46
C VAL A 195 0.40 -4.89 5.69
N MET A 196 -0.38 -3.98 5.17
CA MET A 196 -1.39 -4.24 4.15
C MET A 196 -1.14 -3.32 2.96
N GLU A 197 -1.38 -3.84 1.76
CA GLU A 197 -1.35 -3.09 0.51
C GLU A 197 -2.62 -3.40 -0.27
N PHE A 198 -3.33 -2.36 -0.69
CA PHE A 198 -4.64 -2.46 -1.34
C PHE A 198 -4.67 -1.63 -2.62
N GLU A 199 -5.45 -2.08 -3.59
CA GLU A 199 -5.87 -1.25 -4.71
C GLU A 199 -6.69 -0.04 -4.19
N GLY A 200 -6.49 1.13 -4.81
CA GLY A 200 -7.16 2.37 -4.44
C GLY A 200 -8.68 2.29 -4.44
N SER A 201 -9.24 1.60 -5.44
CA SER A 201 -10.67 1.44 -5.67
C SER A 201 -11.44 0.84 -4.48
N LEU A 202 -10.79 -0.02 -3.68
CA LEU A 202 -11.43 -0.72 -2.55
C LEU A 202 -11.96 0.22 -1.43
N PHE A 203 -11.46 1.44 -1.35
CA PHE A 203 -11.86 2.42 -0.32
C PHE A 203 -12.83 3.49 -0.83
N TYR A 204 -13.04 3.59 -2.14
CA TYR A 204 -13.80 4.67 -2.76
C TYR A 204 -14.98 4.12 -3.55
N ASN A 205 -16.12 3.93 -2.89
CA ASN A 205 -17.39 3.74 -3.58
C ASN A 205 -18.48 4.67 -3.05
N GLY A 206 -18.94 5.56 -3.94
CA GLY A 206 -20.18 6.32 -3.80
C GLY A 206 -20.01 7.83 -3.72
N ASP A 207 -19.62 8.48 -4.83
CA ASP A 207 -20.15 9.78 -5.28
C ASP A 207 -19.58 10.19 -6.67
N GLN A 208 -19.55 9.26 -7.63
CA GLN A 208 -19.32 9.61 -9.04
C GLN A 208 -20.33 8.88 -9.94
N ASP A 209 -21.60 9.30 -9.84
CA ASP A 209 -22.61 9.08 -10.86
C ASP A 209 -23.73 10.14 -10.73
N GLU A 210 -23.37 11.42 -10.86
CA GLU A 210 -24.34 12.48 -11.20
C GLU A 210 -23.75 13.48 -12.21
N GLU A 211 -23.23 13.01 -13.35
CA GLU A 211 -23.26 13.82 -14.57
C GLU A 211 -23.54 12.93 -15.78
N THR A 212 -24.79 12.91 -16.24
CA THR A 212 -25.20 13.29 -17.61
C THR A 212 -26.61 12.80 -17.92
N LEU A 213 -27.60 13.66 -17.71
CA LEU A 213 -28.70 13.82 -18.67
C LEU A 213 -28.93 15.32 -18.86
N THR A 214 -28.06 15.93 -19.65
CA THR A 214 -28.50 17.05 -20.49
C THR A 214 -29.32 16.43 -21.61
N ASP A 215 -30.57 16.85 -21.72
CA ASP A 215 -31.47 16.49 -22.81
C ASP A 215 -32.20 17.79 -23.25
N PRO A 216 -32.70 17.87 -24.49
CA PRO A 216 -32.16 18.74 -25.55
C PRO A 216 -32.72 20.17 -25.62
#